data_AF-A0A4Y2S1Y6-F1
#
_entry.id   AF-A0A4Y2S1Y6-F1
#
_cell.length_a   1.000
_cell.length_b   1.000
_cell.length_c   1.000
_cell.angle_alpha   90.00
_cell.angle_beta   90.00
_cell.angle_gamma   90.00
#
_symmetry.space_group_name_H-M   'P 1'
#
loop_
_entity.id
_entity.type
_entity.pdbx_description
1 polymer ?
#
loop_
_entity_poly.entity_id
_entity_poly.type
_entity_poly.pdbx_seq_one_letter_code
_entity_poly.pdbx_strand_id
1 'polypeptide(L)'
;KSEVEISHCQLAMRYQTVDTIKGTRSNHSFAPINETQLLVSRVSDSTTTFIATLGSKTLPLTFQNEQYAACTYGINWWIGKIVEYYDEYNDYKIMFMHPHGPNASYTWPKPLDVCWIPYEHIMKIVSAPSTNTRRTDKITPEENNCIELLFKNFKMD
;
A
#
# COMPACT_ATOMS: atom_id res chain seq x y z
N LYS A 1 -20.97 15.64 38.70
CA LYS A 1 -20.10 15.78 37.51
C LYS A 1 -20.81 16.68 36.52
N SER A 2 -20.11 17.62 35.91
CA SER A 2 -20.70 18.48 34.88
C SER A 2 -21.05 17.66 33.64
N GLU A 3 -21.97 18.15 32.82
CA GLU A 3 -22.32 17.53 31.53
C GLU A 3 -21.08 17.31 30.66
N VAL A 4 -20.16 18.29 30.68
CA VAL A 4 -18.87 18.25 29.98
C VAL A 4 -17.99 17.09 30.45
N GLU A 5 -17.89 16.83 31.76
CA GLU A 5 -17.12 15.71 32.31
C GLU A 5 -17.71 14.36 31.90
N ILE A 6 -19.04 14.25 31.86
CA ILE A 6 -19.72 13.02 31.44
C ILE A 6 -19.44 12.73 29.96
N SER A 7 -19.56 13.75 29.10
CA SER A 7 -19.25 13.62 27.67
C SER A 7 -17.78 13.25 27.43
N HIS A 8 -16.85 13.83 28.18
CA HIS A 8 -15.42 13.47 28.09
C HIS A 8 -15.16 12.00 28.45
N CYS A 9 -15.76 11.51 29.54
CA CYS A 9 -15.63 10.10 29.91
C CYS A 9 -16.24 9.17 28.85
N GLN A 10 -17.41 9.51 28.29
CA GLN A 10 -18.05 8.73 27.23
C GLN A 10 -17.25 8.72 25.92
N LEU A 11 -16.65 9.85 25.54
CA LEU A 11 -15.73 9.94 24.41
C LEU A 11 -14.48 9.09 24.63
N ALA A 12 -13.84 9.18 25.79
CA ALA A 12 -12.66 8.41 26.12
C ALA A 12 -12.93 6.90 26.08
N MET A 13 -14.06 6.44 26.62
CA MET A 13 -14.45 5.02 26.53
C MET A 13 -14.66 4.59 25.08
N ARG A 14 -15.37 5.39 24.27
CA ARG A 14 -15.57 5.07 22.84
C ARG A 14 -14.25 4.98 22.08
N TYR A 15 -13.30 5.88 22.35
CA TYR A 15 -11.97 5.82 21.74
C TYR A 15 -11.15 4.60 22.17
N GLN A 16 -11.36 4.06 23.36
CA GLN A 16 -10.67 2.85 23.81
C GLN A 16 -11.26 1.57 23.22
N THR A 17 -12.55 1.57 22.89
CA THR A 17 -13.27 0.38 22.42
C THR A 17 -13.48 0.33 20.90
N VAL A 18 -13.05 1.36 20.17
CA VAL A 18 -13.27 1.45 18.72
C VAL A 18 -12.19 0.68 17.95
N ASP A 19 -12.63 -0.05 16.92
CA ASP A 19 -11.73 -0.66 15.95
C ASP A 19 -11.29 0.37 14.91
N THR A 20 -9.98 0.57 14.80
CA THR A 20 -9.41 1.47 13.78
C THR A 20 -9.36 0.75 12.43
N ILE A 21 -10.00 1.33 11.42
CA ILE A 21 -9.83 0.92 10.02
C ILE A 21 -8.46 1.41 9.56
N LYS A 22 -7.60 0.51 9.09
CA LYS A 22 -6.28 0.88 8.57
C LYS A 22 -6.41 1.65 7.26
N GLY A 23 -5.43 2.49 6.93
CA GLY A 23 -5.38 3.21 5.65
C GLY A 23 -6.39 4.36 5.49
N THR A 24 -6.96 4.87 6.60
CA THR A 24 -7.97 5.96 6.59
C THR A 24 -7.51 7.24 5.87
N ARG A 25 -6.21 7.52 5.80
CA ARG A 25 -5.66 8.70 5.11
C ARG A 25 -5.92 8.71 3.60
N SER A 26 -6.08 7.54 3.01
CA SER A 26 -6.33 7.36 1.56
C SER A 26 -7.83 7.32 1.25
N ASN A 27 -8.69 7.51 2.27
CA ASN A 27 -10.13 7.34 2.20
C ASN A 27 -10.83 8.68 2.48
N HIS A 28 -11.72 9.10 1.59
CA HIS A 28 -12.43 10.39 1.67
C HIS A 28 -13.86 10.28 2.21
N SER A 29 -14.48 9.09 2.13
CA SER A 29 -15.86 8.90 2.60
C SER A 29 -16.07 7.53 3.23
N PHE A 30 -16.93 7.48 4.25
CA PHE A 30 -17.31 6.26 4.98
C PHE A 30 -18.83 6.25 5.15
N ALA A 31 -19.49 5.24 4.59
CA ALA A 31 -20.94 5.05 4.72
C ALA A 31 -21.23 3.69 5.36
N PRO A 32 -21.97 3.64 6.48
CA PRO A 32 -22.33 2.37 7.11
C PRO A 32 -23.25 1.55 6.20
N ILE A 33 -22.91 0.28 6.00
CA ILE A 33 -23.78 -0.70 5.32
C ILE A 33 -24.59 -1.46 6.37
N ASN A 34 -23.92 -1.91 7.42
CA ASN A 34 -24.50 -2.60 8.57
C ASN A 34 -23.58 -2.47 9.80
N GLU A 35 -23.94 -3.13 10.91
CA GLU A 35 -23.21 -3.06 12.18
C GLU A 35 -21.72 -3.43 12.09
N THR A 36 -21.35 -4.22 11.08
CA THR A 36 -19.97 -4.73 10.92
C THR A 36 -19.32 -4.30 9.62
N GLN A 37 -19.98 -3.49 8.78
CA GLN A 37 -19.47 -3.18 7.44
C GLN A 37 -19.64 -1.71 7.10
N LEU A 38 -18.58 -1.14 6.55
CA LEU A 38 -18.52 0.23 6.05
C LEU A 38 -18.15 0.20 4.57
N LEU A 39 -18.92 0.90 3.76
CA LEU A 39 -18.53 1.26 2.41
C LEU A 39 -17.54 2.41 2.51
N VAL A 40 -16.35 2.22 1.96
CA VAL A 40 -15.27 3.21 2.00
C VAL A 40 -14.98 3.67 0.58
N SER A 41 -15.02 4.98 0.36
CA SER A 41 -14.65 5.61 -0.92
C SER A 41 -13.33 6.33 -0.77
N ARG A 42 -12.43 6.15 -1.74
CA ARG A 42 -11.11 6.81 -1.72
C ARG A 42 -11.17 8.29 -2.05
N VAL A 43 -12.10 8.68 -2.89
CA VAL A 43 -12.30 10.05 -3.35
C VAL A 43 -13.79 10.36 -3.30
N SER A 44 -14.17 11.62 -3.10
CA SER A 44 -15.57 12.03 -2.88
C SER A 44 -16.49 11.73 -4.08
N ASP A 45 -15.92 11.54 -5.26
CA ASP A 45 -16.57 11.28 -6.55
C ASP A 45 -16.17 9.94 -7.19
N SER A 46 -15.34 9.13 -6.52
CA SER A 46 -14.79 7.91 -7.12
C SER A 46 -15.78 6.75 -7.10
N THR A 47 -15.87 6.04 -8.23
CA THR A 47 -16.53 4.74 -8.37
C THR A 47 -15.81 3.61 -7.64
N THR A 48 -14.54 3.82 -7.25
CA THR A 48 -13.76 2.82 -6.53
C THR A 48 -14.11 2.87 -5.04
N THR A 49 -15.00 1.95 -4.66
CA THR A 49 -15.41 1.70 -3.28
C THR A 49 -14.98 0.31 -2.85
N PHE A 50 -14.69 0.14 -1.56
CA PHE A 50 -14.46 -1.18 -0.97
C PHE A 50 -15.23 -1.32 0.34
N ILE A 51 -15.50 -2.56 0.75
CA ILE A 51 -16.19 -2.86 2.00
C ILE A 51 -15.13 -3.14 3.08
N ALA A 52 -15.02 -2.25 4.06
CA ALA A 52 -14.27 -2.49 5.28
C ALA A 52 -15.17 -3.27 6.25
N THR A 53 -14.76 -4.48 6.66
CA THR A 53 -15.47 -5.29 7.64
C THR A 53 -14.83 -5.11 9.03
N LEU A 54 -15.58 -4.58 9.98
CA LEU A 54 -15.24 -4.44 11.39
C LEU A 54 -15.12 -5.85 12.03
N GLY A 55 -14.07 -6.07 12.83
CA GLY A 55 -13.80 -7.37 13.46
C GLY A 55 -13.15 -8.44 12.56
N SER A 56 -13.13 -8.22 11.24
CA SER A 56 -12.35 -9.05 10.31
C SER A 56 -10.88 -8.64 10.36
N LYS A 57 -10.09 -9.27 11.23
CA LYS A 57 -8.63 -9.36 11.01
C LYS A 57 -8.37 -10.29 9.82
N THR A 58 -8.77 -9.88 8.62
CA THR A 58 -8.05 -10.33 7.43
C THR A 58 -6.67 -9.71 7.59
N LEU A 59 -5.74 -10.47 8.18
CA LEU A 59 -4.32 -10.18 8.07
C LEU A 59 -4.08 -10.01 6.57
N PRO A 60 -3.83 -8.78 6.06
CA PRO A 60 -3.28 -8.66 4.72
C PRO A 60 -2.05 -9.56 4.73
N LEU A 61 -1.79 -10.33 3.66
CA LEU A 61 -0.50 -11.02 3.54
C LEU A 61 0.57 -9.95 3.81
N THR A 62 1.17 -9.99 5.00
CA THR A 62 2.04 -8.92 5.43
C THR A 62 3.33 -9.17 4.68
N PHE A 63 3.65 -8.28 3.74
CA PHE A 63 4.88 -8.41 2.99
C PHE A 63 6.05 -8.30 3.97
N GLN A 64 7.02 -9.18 3.81
CA GLN A 64 8.17 -9.23 4.69
C GLN A 64 9.20 -8.18 4.25
N ASN A 65 9.95 -7.67 5.22
CA ASN A 65 11.12 -6.85 4.93
C ASN A 65 12.08 -7.62 4.02
N GLU A 66 12.85 -6.88 3.22
CA GLU A 66 13.82 -7.40 2.26
C GLU A 66 13.23 -8.08 1.01
N GLN A 67 11.90 -8.24 0.93
CA GLN A 67 11.24 -8.66 -0.30
C GLN A 67 11.26 -7.55 -1.35
N TYR A 68 11.21 -7.96 -2.62
CA TYR A 68 11.06 -7.04 -3.73
C TYR A 68 9.59 -6.97 -4.14
N ALA A 69 9.11 -5.78 -4.43
CA ALA A 69 7.74 -5.53 -4.80
C ALA A 69 7.67 -4.71 -6.09
N ALA A 70 6.71 -5.07 -6.94
CA ALA A 70 6.24 -4.21 -8.01
C ALA A 70 5.04 -3.40 -7.50
N CYS A 71 5.09 -2.09 -7.70
CA CYS A 71 4.08 -1.18 -7.20
C CYS A 71 3.87 0.01 -8.13
N THR A 72 2.77 0.73 -7.95
CA THR A 72 2.41 1.91 -8.72
C THR A 72 2.76 3.18 -7.95
N TYR A 73 3.32 4.15 -8.67
CA TYR A 73 3.58 5.48 -8.13
C TYR A 73 3.42 6.51 -9.24
N GLY A 74 2.42 7.39 -9.08
CA GLY A 74 1.97 8.29 -10.14
C GLY A 74 1.41 7.51 -11.34
N ILE A 75 1.84 7.87 -12.55
CA ILE A 75 1.38 7.27 -13.81
C ILE A 75 2.21 6.05 -14.26
N ASN A 76 3.18 5.63 -13.47
CA ASN A 76 4.12 4.55 -13.82
C ASN A 76 4.12 3.47 -12.74
N TRP A 77 4.59 2.28 -13.12
CA TRP A 77 4.94 1.24 -12.17
C TRP A 77 6.46 1.18 -11.93
N TRP A 78 6.83 0.70 -10.76
CA TRP A 78 8.20 0.66 -10.27
C TRP A 78 8.48 -0.64 -9.55
N ILE A 79 9.75 -1.00 -9.50
CA ILE A 79 10.25 -2.10 -8.67
C ILE A 79 11.07 -1.51 -7.55
N GLY A 80 10.88 -2.02 -6.35
CA GLY A 80 11.69 -1.65 -5.22
C GLY A 80 11.75 -2.74 -4.17
N LYS A 81 12.60 -2.52 -3.18
CA LYS A 81 12.77 -3.38 -2.03
C LYS A 81 11.97 -2.82 -0.86
N ILE A 82 11.21 -3.68 -0.21
CA ILE A 82 10.50 -3.35 1.03
C ILE A 82 11.52 -3.26 2.15
N VAL A 83 11.61 -2.09 2.78
CA VAL A 83 12.55 -1.86 3.89
C VAL A 83 11.86 -1.70 5.23
N GLU A 84 10.57 -1.31 5.24
CA GLU A 84 9.83 -1.03 6.47
C GLU A 84 8.32 -1.16 6.24
N TYR A 85 7.58 -1.56 7.28
CA TYR A 85 6.11 -1.61 7.29
C TYR A 85 5.58 -0.72 8.40
N TYR A 86 4.57 0.10 8.08
CA TYR A 86 3.88 0.96 9.04
C TYR A 86 2.44 0.48 9.24
N ASP A 87 2.23 -0.26 10.34
CA ASP A 87 0.98 -0.97 10.63
C ASP A 87 -0.23 -0.06 10.78
N GLU A 88 -0.07 1.17 11.29
CA GLU A 88 -1.20 2.06 11.54
C GLU A 88 -1.88 2.52 10.24
N TYR A 89 -1.10 2.83 9.20
CA TYR A 89 -1.64 3.22 7.89
C TYR A 89 -1.62 2.12 6.83
N ASN A 90 -1.12 0.93 7.19
CA ASN A 90 -0.90 -0.18 6.25
C ASN A 90 -0.01 0.24 5.06
N ASP A 91 1.05 1.00 5.35
CA ASP A 91 2.00 1.46 4.34
C ASP A 91 3.28 0.65 4.36
N TYR A 92 3.95 0.62 3.21
CA TYR A 92 5.26 0.04 3.06
C TYR A 92 6.23 1.10 2.59
N LYS A 93 7.39 1.14 3.22
CA LYS A 93 8.52 1.93 2.76
C LYS A 93 9.26 1.12 1.73
N ILE A 94 9.29 1.66 0.51
CA ILE A 94 9.91 1.03 -0.64
C ILE A 94 11.14 1.84 -1.02
N MET A 95 12.27 1.16 -1.14
CA MET A 95 13.46 1.69 -1.78
C MET A 95 13.38 1.34 -3.27
N PHE A 96 13.27 2.33 -4.15
CA PHE A 96 13.04 2.15 -5.59
C PHE A 96 14.32 1.94 -6.38
N MET A 97 14.21 1.09 -7.41
CA MET A 97 15.22 0.93 -8.44
C MET A 97 14.80 1.73 -9.68
N HIS A 98 15.76 2.34 -10.36
CA HIS A 98 15.51 3.10 -11.58
C HIS A 98 15.87 2.26 -12.82
N PRO A 99 15.02 2.27 -13.86
CA PRO A 99 15.30 1.55 -15.09
C PRO A 99 16.54 2.12 -15.78
N HIS A 100 17.40 1.23 -16.26
CA HIS A 100 18.65 1.55 -16.96
C HIS A 100 18.48 1.30 -18.47
N GLY A 101 17.66 2.14 -19.09
CA GLY A 101 17.35 2.10 -20.52
C GLY A 101 16.24 1.11 -20.89
N PRO A 102 16.10 0.73 -22.18
CA PRO A 102 14.99 -0.08 -22.70
C PRO A 102 15.08 -1.57 -22.33
N ASN A 103 16.23 -2.01 -21.82
CA ASN A 103 16.38 -3.36 -21.29
C ASN A 103 15.82 -3.37 -19.86
N ALA A 104 15.17 -4.47 -19.44
CA ALA A 104 14.65 -4.70 -18.08
C ALA A 104 15.79 -4.85 -17.03
N SER A 105 16.70 -3.89 -17.04
CA SER A 105 17.82 -3.70 -16.15
C SER A 105 17.55 -2.49 -15.29
N TYR A 106 17.88 -2.61 -14.01
CA TYR A 106 17.58 -1.65 -12.98
C TYR A 106 18.84 -1.33 -12.19
N THR A 107 18.89 -0.13 -11.63
CA THR A 107 20.00 0.34 -10.80
C THR A 107 19.47 1.03 -9.57
N TRP A 108 20.24 0.93 -8.48
CA TRP A 108 19.99 1.72 -7.29
C TRP A 108 20.44 3.15 -7.51
N PRO A 109 19.52 4.14 -7.46
CA PRO A 109 19.90 5.54 -7.61
C PRO A 109 20.79 5.98 -6.45
N LYS A 110 21.56 7.06 -6.68
CA LYS A 110 22.37 7.73 -5.66
C LYS A 110 22.05 9.23 -5.70
N PRO A 111 21.39 9.80 -4.68
CA PRO A 111 20.97 9.19 -3.42
C PRO A 111 19.88 8.11 -3.60
N LEU A 112 19.71 7.26 -2.58
CA LEU A 112 18.66 6.24 -2.57
C LEU A 112 17.29 6.91 -2.66
N ASP A 113 16.44 6.38 -3.53
CA ASP A 113 15.06 6.81 -3.71
C ASP A 113 14.17 5.94 -2.82
N VAL A 114 13.59 6.53 -1.78
CA VAL A 114 12.80 5.82 -0.77
C VAL A 114 11.50 6.56 -0.54
N CYS A 115 10.38 5.84 -0.61
CA CYS A 115 9.05 6.41 -0.44
C CYS A 115 8.14 5.48 0.37
N TRP A 116 7.23 6.08 1.13
CA TRP A 116 6.12 5.34 1.74
C TRP A 116 4.97 5.23 0.74
N ILE A 117 4.55 4.02 0.44
CA ILE A 117 3.39 3.76 -0.42
C ILE A 117 2.33 2.95 0.35
N PRO A 118 1.03 3.22 0.12
CA PRO A 118 -0.03 2.38 0.64
C PRO A 118 0.09 0.93 0.15
N TYR A 119 -0.31 -0.04 0.96
CA TYR A 119 -0.39 -1.47 0.58
C TYR A 119 -1.10 -1.67 -0.76
N GLU A 120 -2.15 -0.89 -1.01
CA GLU A 120 -3.00 -1.01 -2.18
C GLU A 120 -2.32 -0.53 -3.46
N HIS A 121 -1.14 0.10 -3.37
CA HIS A 121 -0.31 0.43 -4.53
C HIS A 121 0.66 -0.71 -4.88
N ILE A 122 0.82 -1.70 -3.99
CA ILE A 122 1.65 -2.88 -4.24
C ILE A 122 0.86 -3.88 -5.08
N MET A 123 1.33 -4.13 -6.29
CA MET A 123 0.68 -5.04 -7.23
C MET A 123 1.05 -6.50 -6.95
N LYS A 124 2.34 -6.77 -6.69
CA LYS A 124 2.84 -8.12 -6.37
C LYS A 124 4.23 -8.09 -5.75
N ILE A 125 4.57 -9.17 -5.04
CA ILE A 125 5.95 -9.52 -4.74
C ILE A 125 6.60 -10.09 -6.00
N VAL A 126 7.85 -9.69 -6.24
CA VAL A 126 8.68 -10.15 -7.35
C VAL A 126 9.89 -10.89 -6.82
N SER A 127 10.48 -11.73 -7.67
CA SER A 127 11.72 -12.41 -7.32
C SER A 127 12.84 -11.39 -7.12
N ALA A 128 13.81 -11.72 -6.26
CA ALA A 128 14.99 -10.89 -6.10
C ALA A 128 15.67 -10.70 -7.48
N PRO A 129 15.86 -9.45 -7.93
CA PRO A 129 16.54 -9.17 -9.18
C PRO A 129 17.92 -9.82 -9.24
N SER A 130 18.25 -10.41 -10.39
CA SER A 130 19.54 -11.07 -10.61
C SER A 130 20.63 -10.04 -10.95
N THR A 131 21.66 -9.98 -10.12
CA THR A 131 22.80 -9.10 -10.34
C THR A 131 23.72 -9.68 -11.43
N ASN A 132 23.62 -9.18 -12.66
CA ASN A 132 24.48 -9.63 -13.78
C ASN A 132 25.87 -8.96 -13.75
N THR A 133 25.93 -7.71 -13.29
CA THR A 133 27.15 -6.96 -13.02
C THR A 133 26.99 -6.28 -11.67
N ARG A 134 28.08 -5.95 -10.95
CA ARG A 134 28.03 -5.30 -9.62
C ARG A 134 27.20 -3.99 -9.55
N ARG A 135 26.66 -3.49 -10.67
CA ARG A 135 25.95 -2.21 -10.77
C ARG A 135 24.53 -2.32 -11.31
N THR A 136 24.16 -3.43 -11.96
CA THR A 136 22.86 -3.56 -12.64
C THR A 136 22.18 -4.87 -12.28
N ASP A 137 20.93 -4.75 -11.86
CA ASP A 137 20.07 -5.86 -11.53
C ASP A 137 19.07 -6.11 -12.65
N LYS A 138 18.71 -7.36 -12.91
CA LYS A 138 17.72 -7.72 -13.94
C LYS A 138 16.60 -8.57 -13.38
N ILE A 139 15.39 -8.26 -13.82
CA ILE A 139 14.23 -9.13 -13.67
C ILE A 139 14.08 -9.99 -14.91
N THR A 140 13.39 -11.13 -14.78
CA THR A 140 13.13 -11.99 -15.95
C THR A 140 12.12 -11.32 -16.88
N PRO A 141 12.21 -11.53 -18.20
CA PRO A 141 11.22 -11.02 -19.15
C PRO A 141 9.79 -11.47 -18.81
N GLU A 142 9.63 -12.69 -18.31
CA GLU A 142 8.35 -13.24 -17.89
C GLU A 142 7.76 -12.42 -16.72
N GLU A 143 8.57 -12.12 -15.71
CA GLU A 143 8.14 -11.34 -14.55
C GLU A 143 7.81 -9.89 -14.95
N ASN A 144 8.62 -9.27 -15.82
CA ASN A 144 8.35 -7.94 -16.36
C ASN A 144 7.00 -7.88 -17.11
N ASN A 145 6.75 -8.86 -17.99
CA ASN A 145 5.50 -8.94 -18.74
C ASN A 145 4.28 -9.15 -17.83
N CYS A 146 4.43 -9.97 -16.78
CA CYS A 146 3.38 -10.12 -15.77
C CYS A 146 3.09 -8.81 -15.04
N ILE A 147 4.10 -8.04 -14.66
CA ILE A 147 3.93 -6.74 -14.00
C ILE A 147 3.24 -5.74 -14.94
N GLU A 148 3.66 -5.68 -16.20
CA GLU A 148 3.03 -4.82 -17.21
C GLU A 148 1.55 -5.15 -17.43
N LEU A 149 1.21 -6.44 -17.47
CA LEU A 149 -0.18 -6.87 -17.57
C LEU A 149 -0.99 -6.52 -16.31
N LEU A 150 -0.39 -6.68 -15.12
CA LEU A 150 -1.03 -6.24 -13.88
C LEU A 150 -1.27 -4.74 -13.90
N PHE A 151 -0.25 -3.94 -14.25
CA PHE A 151 -0.33 -2.49 -14.31
C PHE A 151 -1.42 -2.00 -15.28
N LYS A 152 -1.53 -2.58 -16.47
CA LYS A 152 -2.59 -2.23 -17.44
C LYS A 152 -4.01 -2.49 -16.92
N ASN A 153 -4.16 -3.50 -16.07
CA ASN A 153 -5.43 -3.83 -15.42
C ASN A 153 -5.58 -3.13 -14.06
N PHE A 154 -4.54 -2.45 -13.59
CA PHE A 154 -4.49 -1.79 -12.31
C PHE A 154 -5.24 -0.46 -12.44
N LYS A 155 -6.52 -0.47 -12.09
CA LYS A 155 -7.31 0.74 -11.96
C LYS A 155 -6.92 1.46 -10.67
N MET A 156 -6.00 2.41 -10.79
CA MET A 156 -5.85 3.47 -9.81
C MET A 156 -6.69 4.64 -10.35
N ASP A 157 -7.96 4.66 -9.93
CA ASP A 157 -8.85 5.82 -10.12
C ASP A 157 -8.35 7.00 -9.28
#